data_AF-A0A219B3T2-F1
#
_entry.id   AF-A0A219B3T2-F1
#
_cell.length_a   1.000
_cell.length_b   1.000
_cell.length_c   1.000
_cell.angle_alpha   90.00
_cell.angle_beta   90.00
_cell.angle_gamma   90.00
#
_symmetry.space_group_name_H-M   'P 1'
#
loop_
_entity.id
_entity.type
_entity.pdbx_description
1 polymer ?
#
loop_
_entity_poly.entity_id
_entity_poly.type
_entity_poly.pdbx_seq_one_letter_code
_entity_poly.pdbx_strand_id
1 'polypeptide(L)'
;MPIRVKTNLLPLAALLAFAACGQPDPADEDIARVGGDGEEGPVTAAGADAEAEAISSCLDQIWDAQTEEQRAFDRSHDEIGGVSISCGMSTTASQFVEALDALRAAAEAEDRAAILDALNIPFYYIDAGGETRQLDDRDEINRIFDDIFDERIMTLLKRLDLAEVTVVPGEGAFLELGSLWLVADHDGGQPKIVTVNHEALREAETVRAEVIESEADD
;
A
#
# COMPACT_ATOMS: atom_id res chain seq x y z
N MET A 1 49.90 -8.71 10.10
CA MET A 1 50.03 -7.81 11.28
C MET A 1 48.65 -7.64 11.89
N PRO A 2 48.38 -8.17 13.10
CA PRO A 2 47.09 -8.00 13.78
C PRO A 2 47.11 -6.72 14.64
N ILE A 3 46.12 -5.85 14.48
CA ILE A 3 45.89 -4.74 15.40
C ILE A 3 44.69 -5.09 16.28
N ARG A 4 44.96 -5.19 17.58
CA ARG A 4 44.00 -5.38 18.68
C ARG A 4 43.32 -4.05 19.05
N VAL A 5 42.01 -4.14 19.20
CA VAL A 5 41.16 -3.71 20.34
C VAL A 5 41.31 -2.29 20.90
N LYS A 6 40.18 -1.57 20.96
CA LYS A 6 39.77 -0.84 22.17
C LYS A 6 38.25 -0.77 22.30
N THR A 7 37.72 -1.68 23.11
CA THR A 7 36.40 -1.62 23.73
C THR A 7 36.44 -0.55 24.83
N ASN A 8 35.45 0.34 24.89
CA ASN A 8 35.14 1.12 26.10
C ASN A 8 33.63 1.09 26.36
N LEU A 9 33.31 0.41 27.47
CA LEU A 9 32.17 0.57 28.38
C LEU A 9 31.92 2.07 28.71
N LEU A 10 30.76 2.61 29.13
CA LEU A 10 29.68 2.17 30.06
C LEU A 10 28.55 3.27 30.03
N PRO A 11 27.48 3.24 30.87
CA PRO A 11 26.09 3.38 30.48
C PRO A 11 25.45 4.73 30.89
N LEU A 12 24.18 4.96 30.53
CA LEU A 12 23.36 5.94 31.25
C LEU A 12 21.97 5.36 31.53
N ALA A 13 21.77 4.96 32.78
CA ALA A 13 20.48 4.70 33.38
C ALA A 13 19.82 6.04 33.75
N ALA A 14 18.54 6.20 33.43
CA ALA A 14 17.70 7.25 33.99
C ALA A 14 16.37 6.64 34.45
N LEU A 15 16.32 6.32 35.74
CA LEU A 15 15.09 6.19 36.52
C LEU A 15 14.59 7.61 36.85
N LEU A 16 13.31 7.88 36.66
CA LEU A 16 12.56 8.87 37.46
C LEU A 16 11.16 8.33 37.70
N ALA A 17 10.99 7.71 38.86
CA ALA A 17 9.70 7.41 39.47
C ALA A 17 9.18 8.70 40.13
N PHE A 18 7.97 9.13 39.76
CA PHE A 18 7.25 10.15 40.52
C PHE A 18 6.34 9.52 41.58
N ALA A 19 6.42 10.13 42.75
CA ALA A 19 5.88 9.68 44.02
C ALA A 19 4.35 9.83 44.12
N ALA A 20 3.77 8.90 44.89
CA ALA A 20 2.43 8.97 45.45
C ALA A 20 2.34 10.01 46.59
N CYS A 21 1.17 10.66 46.72
CA CYS A 21 0.53 10.98 48.01
C CYS A 21 -0.88 11.56 47.78
N GLY A 22 -1.90 10.89 48.31
CA GLY A 22 -3.28 11.36 48.39
C GLY A 22 -4.27 10.21 48.59
N GLN A 23 -4.61 9.92 49.85
CA GLN A 23 -5.52 8.84 50.28
C GLN A 23 -6.86 9.43 50.82
N PRO A 24 -7.84 8.59 51.22
CA PRO A 24 -9.23 8.48 50.73
C PRO A 24 -10.24 9.36 51.54
N ASP A 25 -11.55 9.45 51.23
CA ASP A 25 -12.64 8.48 51.58
C ASP A 25 -14.04 9.12 51.25
N PRO A 26 -15.22 8.51 51.56
CA PRO A 26 -16.04 7.63 50.72
C PRO A 26 -17.45 8.18 50.39
N ALA A 27 -18.13 7.57 49.40
CA ALA A 27 -19.59 7.42 49.43
C ALA A 27 -20.05 6.29 48.48
N ASP A 28 -20.73 5.35 49.12
CA ASP A 28 -21.61 4.25 48.72
C ASP A 28 -22.19 4.12 47.28
N GLU A 29 -22.29 2.83 46.92
CA GLU A 29 -23.40 2.15 46.21
C GLU A 29 -23.73 2.56 44.77
N ASP A 30 -23.37 1.73 43.79
CA ASP A 30 -24.29 0.69 43.31
C ASP A 30 -23.58 -0.27 42.33
N ILE A 31 -23.67 -1.57 42.62
CA ILE A 31 -23.08 -2.63 41.81
C ILE A 31 -24.18 -3.18 40.92
N ALA A 32 -24.28 -2.70 39.67
CA ALA A 32 -25.09 -3.35 38.65
C ALA A 32 -24.18 -3.90 37.54
N ARG A 33 -23.95 -5.22 37.60
CA ARG A 33 -23.61 -6.02 36.44
C ARG A 33 -24.79 -6.02 35.46
N VAL A 34 -24.59 -5.54 34.24
CA VAL A 34 -25.31 -5.94 33.02
C VAL A 34 -24.26 -5.90 31.90
N GLY A 35 -23.91 -7.04 31.30
CA GLY A 35 -24.27 -7.34 29.89
C GLY A 35 -23.62 -6.31 28.95
N GLY A 36 -22.51 -6.56 28.26
CA GLY A 36 -22.30 -7.73 27.41
C GLY A 36 -23.26 -7.68 26.23
N ASP A 37 -23.14 -6.65 25.38
CA ASP A 37 -23.61 -6.65 23.98
C ASP A 37 -22.75 -5.62 23.21
N GLY A 38 -21.97 -6.11 22.26
CA GLY A 38 -21.31 -5.29 21.26
C GLY A 38 -22.35 -4.91 20.21
N GLU A 39 -23.00 -3.77 20.41
CA GLU A 39 -23.81 -3.13 19.37
C GLU A 39 -22.86 -2.36 18.45
N GLU A 40 -22.67 -2.85 17.23
CA GLU A 40 -22.31 -2.01 16.09
C GLU A 40 -23.45 -0.99 15.93
N GLY A 41 -23.24 0.20 16.50
CA GLY A 41 -24.19 1.30 16.42
C GLY A 41 -24.44 1.71 14.97
N PRO A 42 -25.66 2.18 14.63
CA PRO A 42 -25.98 2.58 13.28
C PRO A 42 -25.06 3.72 12.85
N VAL A 43 -24.44 3.59 11.67
CA VAL A 43 -23.75 4.69 11.00
C VAL A 43 -24.76 5.84 10.88
N THR A 44 -24.63 6.84 11.74
CA THR A 44 -25.52 8.00 11.72
C THR A 44 -25.23 8.82 10.46
N ALA A 45 -26.24 9.46 9.87
CA ALA A 45 -26.04 10.33 8.70
C ALA A 45 -24.93 11.38 8.91
N ALA A 46 -24.76 11.87 10.14
CA ALA A 46 -23.70 12.80 10.51
C ALA A 46 -22.28 12.21 10.39
N GLY A 47 -22.12 10.89 10.55
CA GLY A 47 -20.84 10.20 10.32
C GLY A 47 -20.51 10.08 8.83
N ALA A 48 -21.52 9.73 8.02
CA ALA A 48 -21.38 9.65 6.57
C ALA A 48 -21.07 11.02 5.93
N ASP A 49 -21.69 12.09 6.42
CA ASP A 49 -21.42 13.45 5.96
C ASP A 49 -19.98 13.89 6.27
N ALA A 50 -19.46 13.56 7.45
CA ALA A 50 -18.10 13.90 7.86
C ALA A 50 -17.03 13.13 7.07
N GLU A 51 -17.27 11.86 6.75
CA GLU A 51 -16.39 11.04 5.91
C GLU A 51 -16.37 11.54 4.47
N ALA A 52 -17.52 11.88 3.90
CA ALA A 52 -17.61 12.48 2.57
C ALA A 52 -16.89 13.84 2.47
N GLU A 53 -16.95 14.66 3.53
CA GLU A 53 -16.21 15.93 3.60
C GLU A 53 -14.70 15.71 3.68
N ALA A 54 -14.24 14.71 4.45
CA ALA A 54 -12.82 14.35 4.52
C ALA A 54 -12.28 13.85 3.17
N ILE A 55 -13.01 12.98 2.48
CA ILE A 55 -12.67 12.51 1.12
C ILE A 55 -12.63 13.68 0.13
N SER A 56 -13.63 14.57 0.17
CA SER A 56 -13.63 15.77 -0.67
C SER A 56 -12.40 16.63 -0.41
N SER A 57 -11.95 16.73 0.85
CA SER A 57 -10.76 17.51 1.21
C SER A 57 -9.46 16.93 0.62
N CYS A 58 -9.31 15.60 0.55
CA CYS A 58 -8.15 14.97 -0.06
C CYS A 58 -8.15 15.15 -1.59
N LEU A 59 -9.29 14.92 -2.24
CA LEU A 59 -9.44 15.11 -3.68
C LEU A 59 -9.19 16.56 -4.11
N ASP A 60 -9.75 17.54 -3.39
CA ASP A 60 -9.56 18.95 -3.71
C ASP A 60 -8.08 19.35 -3.61
N GLN A 61 -7.36 18.86 -2.61
CA GLN A 61 -5.91 19.09 -2.47
C GLN A 61 -5.11 18.51 -3.66
N ILE A 62 -5.48 17.31 -4.11
CA ILE A 62 -4.76 16.62 -5.19
C ILE A 62 -5.06 17.25 -6.55
N TRP A 63 -6.31 17.64 -6.81
CA TRP A 63 -6.67 18.32 -8.07
C TRP A 63 -5.96 19.65 -8.24
N ASP A 64 -5.72 20.40 -7.16
CA ASP A 64 -4.94 21.64 -7.21
C ASP A 64 -3.51 21.44 -7.75
N ALA A 65 -2.98 20.21 -7.68
CA ALA A 65 -1.68 19.83 -8.22
C ALA A 65 -1.74 19.25 -9.65
N GLN A 66 -2.93 18.98 -10.21
CA GLN A 66 -3.11 18.34 -11.51
C GLN A 66 -3.33 19.35 -12.65
N THR A 67 -2.89 18.98 -13.86
CA THR A 67 -3.14 19.78 -15.07
C THR A 67 -4.45 19.43 -15.76
N GLU A 68 -4.88 18.16 -15.67
CA GLU A 68 -6.15 17.66 -16.20
C GLU A 68 -6.90 16.89 -15.11
N GLU A 69 -8.14 17.29 -14.85
CA GLU A 69 -8.93 16.77 -13.73
C GLU A 69 -10.15 16.02 -14.26
N GLN A 70 -10.44 14.85 -13.70
CA GLN A 70 -11.64 14.07 -14.01
C GLN A 70 -12.59 14.00 -12.80
N ARG A 71 -12.92 15.16 -12.23
CA ARG A 71 -13.56 15.27 -10.90
C ARG A 71 -14.78 14.37 -10.66
N ALA A 72 -15.64 14.22 -11.67
CA ALA A 72 -16.84 13.38 -11.54
C ALA A 72 -16.49 11.88 -11.49
N PHE A 73 -15.52 11.46 -12.29
CA PHE A 73 -15.00 10.09 -12.26
C PHE A 73 -14.30 9.82 -10.94
N ASP A 74 -13.37 10.71 -10.56
CA ASP A 74 -12.59 10.59 -9.34
C ASP A 74 -13.49 10.43 -8.11
N ARG A 75 -14.49 11.31 -7.93
CA ARG A 75 -15.43 11.20 -6.80
C ARG A 75 -16.22 9.89 -6.75
N SER A 76 -16.52 9.29 -7.90
CA SER A 76 -17.31 8.06 -7.96
C SER A 76 -16.48 6.79 -7.84
N HIS A 77 -15.15 6.89 -7.93
CA HIS A 77 -14.22 5.77 -7.90
C HIS A 77 -13.10 5.95 -6.86
N ASP A 78 -13.24 6.92 -5.96
CA ASP A 78 -12.20 7.22 -4.98
C ASP A 78 -12.09 6.17 -3.88
N GLU A 79 -12.97 5.18 -3.80
CA GLU A 79 -12.95 4.17 -2.74
C GLU A 79 -12.65 2.78 -3.28
N ILE A 80 -11.67 2.10 -2.65
CA ILE A 80 -11.35 0.69 -2.89
C ILE A 80 -11.23 -0.01 -1.54
N GLY A 81 -12.02 -1.06 -1.33
CA GLY A 81 -11.99 -1.83 -0.08
C GLY A 81 -12.29 -1.01 1.18
N GLY A 82 -13.11 0.04 1.06
CA GLY A 82 -13.43 0.97 2.16
C GLY A 82 -12.32 2.00 2.46
N VAL A 83 -11.30 2.11 1.59
CA VAL A 83 -10.21 3.08 1.72
C VAL A 83 -10.26 4.05 0.56
N SER A 84 -10.17 5.35 0.88
CA SER A 84 -10.05 6.39 -0.14
C SER A 84 -8.66 6.37 -0.80
N ILE A 85 -8.63 6.32 -2.13
CA ILE A 85 -7.43 6.42 -2.97
C ILE A 85 -6.78 7.78 -2.73
N SER A 86 -7.56 8.87 -2.81
CA SER A 86 -7.06 10.23 -2.61
C SER A 86 -6.39 10.41 -1.26
N CYS A 87 -7.05 10.00 -0.17
CA CYS A 87 -6.47 10.12 1.16
C CYS A 87 -5.35 9.10 1.43
N GLY A 88 -5.34 7.95 0.74
CA GLY A 88 -4.39 6.87 0.98
C GLY A 88 -3.09 6.97 0.18
N MET A 89 -3.12 7.57 -1.01
CA MET A 89 -2.08 7.43 -2.03
C MET A 89 -1.60 8.71 -2.69
N SER A 90 -2.07 9.90 -2.27
CA SER A 90 -1.68 11.17 -2.90
C SER A 90 -1.98 11.22 -4.42
N THR A 91 -2.94 10.44 -4.91
CA THR A 91 -3.34 10.39 -6.33
C THR A 91 -4.85 10.31 -6.47
N THR A 92 -5.38 10.46 -7.68
CA THR A 92 -6.81 10.28 -7.96
C THR A 92 -7.10 8.95 -8.63
N ALA A 93 -8.35 8.50 -8.58
CA ALA A 93 -8.78 7.28 -9.27
C ALA A 93 -8.47 7.33 -10.78
N SER A 94 -8.67 8.47 -11.45
CA SER A 94 -8.35 8.62 -12.88
C SER A 94 -6.86 8.51 -13.17
N GLN A 95 -5.99 9.13 -12.37
CA GLN A 95 -4.53 9.00 -12.53
C GLN A 95 -4.06 7.57 -12.28
N PHE A 96 -4.67 6.88 -11.31
CA PHE A 96 -4.35 5.48 -11.06
C PHE A 96 -4.76 4.60 -12.24
N VAL A 97 -6.00 4.72 -12.72
CA VAL A 97 -6.45 3.98 -13.92
C VAL A 97 -5.54 4.25 -15.11
N GLU A 98 -5.17 5.51 -15.35
CA GLU A 98 -4.25 5.86 -16.44
C GLU A 98 -2.89 5.16 -16.29
N ALA A 99 -2.34 5.09 -15.08
CA ALA A 99 -1.09 4.36 -14.82
C ALA A 99 -1.22 2.85 -15.05
N LEU A 100 -2.33 2.23 -14.62
CA LEU A 100 -2.59 0.81 -14.87
C LEU A 100 -2.77 0.52 -16.36
N ASP A 101 -3.49 1.37 -17.08
CA ASP A 101 -3.72 1.27 -18.52
C ASP A 101 -2.42 1.40 -19.30
N ALA A 102 -1.55 2.35 -18.91
CA ALA A 102 -0.23 2.53 -19.51
C ALA A 102 0.67 1.30 -19.29
N LEU A 103 0.67 0.72 -18.08
CA LEU A 103 1.41 -0.50 -17.77
C LEU A 103 0.89 -1.71 -18.56
N ARG A 104 -0.44 -1.88 -18.67
CA ARG A 104 -1.05 -2.92 -19.50
C ARG A 104 -0.61 -2.78 -20.96
N ALA A 105 -0.74 -1.58 -21.52
CA ALA A 105 -0.36 -1.31 -22.91
C ALA A 105 1.15 -1.57 -23.14
N ALA A 106 2.01 -1.15 -22.22
CA ALA A 106 3.44 -1.39 -22.30
C ALA A 106 3.76 -2.90 -22.24
N ALA A 107 3.09 -3.64 -21.37
CA ALA A 107 3.28 -5.09 -21.27
C ALA A 107 2.74 -5.85 -22.49
N GLU A 108 1.61 -5.43 -23.06
CA GLU A 108 1.05 -5.97 -24.31
C GLU A 108 1.97 -5.74 -25.51
N ALA A 109 2.57 -4.55 -25.59
CA ALA A 109 3.50 -4.18 -26.65
C ALA A 109 4.93 -4.70 -26.43
N GLU A 110 5.21 -5.33 -25.29
CA GLU A 110 6.56 -5.67 -24.83
C GLU A 110 7.51 -4.45 -24.84
N ASP A 111 6.96 -3.27 -24.53
CA ASP A 111 7.68 -2.00 -24.48
C ASP A 111 8.46 -1.87 -23.17
N ARG A 112 9.66 -2.42 -23.19
CA ARG A 112 10.62 -2.35 -22.08
C ARG A 112 10.91 -0.92 -21.63
N ALA A 113 11.01 0.04 -22.57
CA ALA A 113 11.34 1.42 -22.22
C ALA A 113 10.20 2.05 -21.44
N ALA A 114 8.96 1.84 -21.87
CA ALA A 114 7.78 2.31 -21.17
C ALA A 114 7.64 1.68 -19.76
N ILE A 115 7.92 0.38 -19.61
CA ILE A 115 7.92 -0.27 -18.28
C ILE A 115 9.00 0.34 -17.38
N LEU A 116 10.21 0.56 -17.92
CA LEU A 116 11.31 1.18 -17.18
C LEU A 116 10.98 2.62 -16.76
N ASP A 117 10.28 3.39 -17.59
CA ASP A 117 9.85 4.75 -17.27
C ASP A 117 8.76 4.78 -16.17
N ALA A 118 7.97 3.72 -16.07
CA ALA A 118 6.96 3.54 -15.03
C ALA A 118 7.52 3.12 -13.66
N LEU A 119 8.85 2.98 -13.52
CA LEU A 119 9.49 2.61 -12.25
C LEU A 119 9.86 3.83 -11.42
N ASN A 120 9.58 3.76 -10.13
CA ASN A 120 10.11 4.68 -9.14
C ASN A 120 11.49 4.20 -8.64
N ILE A 121 12.33 5.13 -8.23
CA ILE A 121 13.64 4.84 -7.64
C ILE A 121 13.67 5.46 -6.23
N PRO A 122 14.08 4.71 -5.19
CA PRO A 122 14.60 3.33 -5.23
C PRO A 122 13.54 2.29 -5.61
N PHE A 123 13.95 1.28 -6.38
CA PHE A 123 13.12 0.14 -6.76
C PHE A 123 13.50 -1.10 -5.95
N TYR A 124 12.54 -1.84 -5.44
CA TYR A 124 12.75 -3.06 -4.67
C TYR A 124 12.40 -4.29 -5.49
N TYR A 125 13.36 -5.19 -5.65
CA TYR A 125 13.16 -6.50 -6.24
C TYR A 125 13.27 -7.56 -5.15
N ILE A 126 12.21 -8.35 -4.96
CA ILE A 126 12.22 -9.52 -4.08
C ILE A 126 12.16 -10.75 -4.98
N ASP A 127 13.21 -11.57 -4.94
CA ASP A 127 13.29 -12.76 -5.78
C ASP A 127 12.39 -13.90 -5.28
N ALA A 128 12.33 -15.00 -6.02
CA ALA A 128 11.50 -16.15 -5.66
C ALA A 128 11.94 -16.86 -4.35
N GLY A 129 13.14 -16.58 -3.86
CA GLY A 129 13.67 -17.05 -2.58
C GLY A 129 13.47 -16.08 -1.41
N GLY A 130 12.84 -14.93 -1.66
CA GLY A 130 12.58 -13.88 -0.67
C GLY A 130 13.76 -12.93 -0.45
N GLU A 131 14.84 -13.01 -1.24
CA GLU A 131 15.95 -12.08 -1.12
C GLU A 131 15.56 -10.70 -1.66
N THR A 132 15.62 -9.68 -0.81
CA THR A 132 15.32 -8.29 -1.19
C THR A 132 16.56 -7.57 -1.69
N ARG A 133 16.44 -6.93 -2.85
CA ARG A 133 17.45 -6.04 -3.43
C ARG A 133 16.85 -4.66 -3.67
N GLN A 134 17.49 -3.63 -3.11
CA GLN A 134 17.22 -2.24 -3.46
C GLN A 134 18.08 -1.87 -4.67
N LEU A 135 17.45 -1.34 -5.72
CA LEU A 135 18.06 -0.93 -6.97
C LEU A 135 17.87 0.58 -7.13
N ASP A 136 18.97 1.31 -7.04
CA ASP A 136 18.98 2.77 -7.11
C ASP A 136 19.32 3.31 -8.51
N ASP A 137 19.64 2.41 -9.46
CA ASP A 137 20.12 2.75 -10.79
C ASP A 137 19.27 2.09 -11.89
N ARG A 138 18.74 2.91 -12.80
CA ARG A 138 17.90 2.44 -13.91
C ARG A 138 18.68 1.59 -14.90
N ASP A 139 19.98 1.84 -15.07
CA ASP A 139 20.84 1.01 -15.93
C ASP A 139 21.08 -0.38 -15.33
N GLU A 140 21.15 -0.48 -14.00
CA GLU A 140 21.15 -1.78 -13.31
C GLU A 140 19.84 -2.53 -13.52
N ILE A 141 18.69 -1.88 -13.27
CA ILE A 141 17.37 -2.49 -13.49
C ILE A 141 17.22 -2.96 -14.94
N ASN A 142 17.61 -2.12 -15.90
CA ASN A 142 17.60 -2.44 -17.32
C ASN A 142 18.52 -3.62 -17.68
N ARG A 143 19.56 -3.90 -16.90
CA ARG A 143 20.45 -5.06 -17.14
C ARG A 143 19.83 -6.37 -16.68
N ILE A 144 19.08 -6.34 -15.59
CA ILE A 144 18.41 -7.52 -15.00
C ILE A 144 16.89 -7.51 -15.23
N PHE A 145 16.42 -6.73 -16.20
CA PHE A 145 14.98 -6.54 -16.46
C PHE A 145 14.29 -7.88 -16.69
N ASP A 146 14.89 -8.78 -17.46
CA ASP A 146 14.27 -10.04 -17.83
C ASP A 146 14.18 -11.02 -16.64
N ASP A 147 14.98 -10.80 -15.59
CA ASP A 147 14.86 -11.50 -14.30
C ASP A 147 13.74 -10.90 -13.45
N ILE A 148 13.57 -9.57 -13.45
CA ILE A 148 12.55 -8.86 -12.66
C ILE A 148 11.17 -8.99 -13.30
N PHE A 149 11.07 -8.68 -14.59
CA PHE A 149 9.85 -8.66 -15.41
C PHE A 149 9.82 -9.89 -16.32
N ASP A 150 9.90 -11.06 -15.69
CA ASP A 150 9.77 -12.34 -16.39
C ASP A 150 8.36 -12.53 -16.99
N GLU A 151 8.13 -13.65 -17.65
CA GLU A 151 6.82 -13.95 -18.27
C GLU A 151 5.65 -13.88 -17.28
N ARG A 152 5.86 -14.24 -16.01
CA ARG A 152 4.82 -14.24 -14.98
C ARG A 152 4.46 -12.82 -14.58
N ILE A 153 5.46 -11.96 -14.35
CA ILE A 153 5.22 -10.53 -14.08
C ILE A 153 4.63 -9.84 -15.30
N MET A 154 5.11 -10.12 -16.52
CA MET A 154 4.53 -9.57 -17.74
C MET A 154 3.07 -9.99 -17.92
N THR A 155 2.72 -11.21 -17.51
CA THR A 155 1.33 -11.68 -17.49
C THR A 155 0.49 -10.94 -16.45
N LEU A 156 1.03 -10.69 -15.26
CA LEU A 156 0.38 -9.84 -14.24
C LEU A 156 0.15 -8.41 -14.77
N LEU A 157 1.16 -7.79 -15.38
CA LEU A 157 1.06 -6.42 -15.91
C LEU A 157 -0.03 -6.30 -16.98
N LYS A 158 -0.28 -7.33 -17.80
CA LYS A 158 -1.32 -7.33 -18.84
C LYS A 158 -2.75 -7.37 -18.30
N ARG A 159 -2.95 -7.73 -17.03
CA ARG A 159 -4.28 -7.91 -16.42
C ARG A 159 -4.58 -6.97 -15.26
N LEU A 160 -3.77 -5.93 -15.07
CA LEU A 160 -3.97 -5.00 -13.96
C LEU A 160 -5.36 -4.36 -14.01
N ASP A 161 -6.07 -4.41 -12.89
CA ASP A 161 -7.39 -3.81 -12.73
C ASP A 161 -7.43 -3.04 -11.40
N LEU A 162 -8.03 -1.85 -11.43
CA LEU A 162 -8.25 -1.04 -10.24
C LEU A 162 -9.07 -1.81 -9.19
N ALA A 163 -10.00 -2.67 -9.61
CA ALA A 163 -10.82 -3.46 -8.70
C ALA A 163 -10.04 -4.50 -7.89
N GLU A 164 -8.83 -4.89 -8.34
CA GLU A 164 -7.95 -5.84 -7.65
C GLU A 164 -6.92 -5.15 -6.75
N VAL A 165 -6.90 -3.82 -6.72
CA VAL A 165 -5.97 -3.04 -5.92
C VAL A 165 -6.34 -3.13 -4.44
N THR A 166 -5.32 -3.21 -3.58
CA THR A 166 -5.45 -2.95 -2.15
C THR A 166 -4.64 -1.72 -1.79
N VAL A 167 -5.30 -0.72 -1.19
CA VAL A 167 -4.67 0.52 -0.73
C VAL A 167 -4.23 0.38 0.72
N VAL A 168 -2.99 0.74 1.01
CA VAL A 168 -2.42 0.83 2.37
C VAL A 168 -2.11 2.32 2.65
N PRO A 169 -2.93 3.00 3.46
CA PRO A 169 -2.81 4.45 3.67
C PRO A 169 -1.40 4.88 4.09
N GLY A 170 -0.79 5.79 3.31
CA GLY A 170 0.54 6.33 3.56
C GLY A 170 1.70 5.41 3.17
N GLU A 171 1.44 4.18 2.70
CA GLU A 171 2.46 3.24 2.23
C GLU A 171 2.39 3.03 0.71
N GLY A 172 1.18 3.04 0.13
CA GLY A 172 0.97 2.88 -1.30
C GLY A 172 -0.21 1.96 -1.60
N ALA A 173 -0.14 1.28 -2.74
CA ALA A 173 -1.05 0.21 -3.08
C ALA A 173 -0.32 -1.00 -3.62
N PHE A 174 -0.96 -2.15 -3.51
CA PHE A 174 -0.46 -3.36 -4.12
C PHE A 174 -1.56 -4.11 -4.86
N LEU A 175 -1.12 -4.97 -5.78
CA LEU A 175 -1.95 -5.99 -6.42
C LEU A 175 -1.38 -7.36 -6.09
N GLU A 176 -2.21 -8.38 -6.31
CA GLU A 176 -1.71 -9.76 -6.42
C GLU A 176 -0.95 -10.22 -5.16
N LEU A 177 -1.58 -10.11 -3.99
CA LEU A 177 -1.01 -10.42 -2.68
C LEU A 177 0.34 -9.73 -2.37
N GLY A 178 0.59 -8.56 -2.97
CA GLY A 178 1.83 -7.81 -2.74
C GLY A 178 2.93 -8.10 -3.77
N SER A 179 2.61 -8.79 -4.86
CA SER A 179 3.56 -9.07 -5.95
C SER A 179 3.99 -7.82 -6.71
N LEU A 180 3.14 -6.80 -6.74
CA LEU A 180 3.40 -5.53 -7.40
C LEU A 180 2.96 -4.40 -6.47
N TRP A 181 3.87 -3.48 -6.15
CA TRP A 181 3.56 -2.28 -5.36
C TRP A 181 3.70 -1.02 -6.19
N LEU A 182 2.76 -0.10 -6.02
CA LEU A 182 2.73 1.21 -6.66
C LEU A 182 2.61 2.32 -5.61
N VAL A 183 3.28 3.44 -5.89
CA VAL A 183 3.22 4.66 -5.08
C VAL A 183 3.12 5.88 -5.98
N ALA A 184 2.38 6.90 -5.57
CA ALA A 184 2.56 8.24 -6.14
C ALA A 184 3.70 8.94 -5.39
N ASP A 185 4.63 9.54 -6.12
CA ASP A 185 5.81 10.20 -5.58
C ASP A 185 5.55 11.65 -5.10
N HIS A 186 4.39 12.21 -5.44
CA HIS A 186 3.89 13.51 -5.01
C HIS A 186 2.37 13.61 -5.20
N ASP A 187 1.74 14.60 -4.57
CA ASP A 187 0.31 14.88 -4.74
C ASP A 187 -0.03 15.12 -6.22
N GLY A 188 -0.98 14.34 -6.74
CA GLY A 188 -1.42 14.39 -8.14
C GLY A 188 -0.56 13.59 -9.09
N GLY A 189 0.51 12.96 -8.61
CA GLY A 189 1.39 12.12 -9.41
C GLY A 189 0.72 10.82 -9.87
N GLN A 190 1.14 10.33 -11.03
CA GLN A 190 0.80 8.99 -11.50
C GLN A 190 1.50 7.93 -10.65
N PRO A 191 0.79 6.89 -10.17
CA PRO A 191 1.41 5.79 -9.46
C PRO A 191 2.48 5.11 -10.31
N LYS A 192 3.65 4.90 -9.70
CA LYS A 192 4.79 4.20 -10.31
C LYS A 192 5.11 2.94 -9.51
N ILE A 193 5.62 1.93 -10.21
CA ILE A 193 6.02 0.68 -9.58
C ILE A 193 7.24 0.94 -8.69
N VAL A 194 7.13 0.57 -7.41
CA VAL A 194 8.24 0.66 -6.45
C VAL A 194 8.77 -0.73 -6.06
N THR A 195 7.93 -1.78 -6.15
CA THR A 195 8.34 -3.15 -5.81
C THR A 195 7.79 -4.17 -6.79
N VAL A 196 8.63 -5.14 -7.15
CA VAL A 196 8.22 -6.42 -7.73
C VAL A 196 8.65 -7.54 -6.80
N ASN A 197 7.70 -8.40 -6.39
CA ASN A 197 7.91 -9.49 -5.46
C ASN A 197 7.51 -10.84 -6.06
N HIS A 198 8.52 -11.62 -6.44
CA HIS A 198 8.34 -12.96 -7.03
C HIS A 198 7.93 -14.03 -6.02
N GLU A 199 8.33 -13.87 -4.75
CA GLU A 199 7.90 -14.76 -3.67
C GLU A 199 6.38 -14.66 -3.49
N ALA A 200 5.85 -13.43 -3.36
CA ALA A 200 4.41 -13.19 -3.26
C ALA A 200 3.64 -13.69 -4.49
N LEU A 201 4.21 -13.55 -5.69
CA LEU A 201 3.55 -14.03 -6.91
C LEU A 201 3.39 -15.55 -6.92
N ARG A 202 4.42 -16.27 -6.46
CA ARG A 202 4.38 -17.72 -6.32
C ARG A 202 3.31 -18.16 -5.32
N GLU A 203 3.17 -17.42 -4.21
CA GLU A 203 2.14 -17.70 -3.22
C GLU A 203 0.73 -17.45 -3.78
N ALA A 204 0.52 -16.33 -4.48
CA ALA A 204 -0.76 -16.01 -5.11
C ALA A 204 -1.18 -17.04 -6.16
N GLU A 205 -0.24 -17.56 -6.95
CA GLU A 205 -0.49 -18.66 -7.89
C GLU A 205 -0.88 -19.97 -7.18
N THR A 206 -0.26 -20.25 -6.02
CA THR A 206 -0.59 -21.43 -5.22
C THR A 206 -2.03 -21.34 -4.71
N VAL A 207 -2.40 -20.19 -4.12
CA VAL A 207 -3.76 -19.95 -3.62
C VAL A 207 -4.80 -20.07 -4.74
N ARG A 208 -4.53 -19.52 -5.92
CA ARG A 208 -5.42 -19.68 -7.08
C ARG A 208 -5.62 -21.14 -7.49
N ALA A 209 -4.56 -21.92 -7.52
CA ALA A 209 -4.64 -23.33 -7.88
C ALA A 209 -5.53 -24.10 -6.88
N GLU A 210 -5.39 -23.82 -5.58
CA GLU A 210 -6.21 -24.43 -4.53
C GLU A 210 -7.70 -24.05 -4.66
N VAL A 211 -8.01 -22.79 -5.00
CA VAL A 211 -9.40 -22.34 -5.23
C VAL A 211 -10.02 -23.07 -6.42
N ILE A 212 -9.30 -23.16 -7.55
CA ILE A 212 -9.79 -23.84 -8.76
C ILE A 212 -10.06 -25.32 -8.50
N GLU A 213 -9.18 -25.99 -7.75
CA GLU A 213 -9.38 -27.40 -7.37
C GLU A 213 -10.63 -27.55 -6.48
N SER A 214 -10.85 -26.63 -5.53
CA SER A 214 -12.03 -26.68 -4.66
C SER A 214 -13.36 -26.45 -5.40
N GLU A 215 -13.37 -25.58 -6.43
CA GLU A 215 -14.58 -25.31 -7.23
C GLU A 215 -14.88 -26.43 -8.25
N ALA A 216 -13.87 -27.25 -8.60
CA ALA A 216 -14.04 -28.37 -9.52
C ALA A 216 -14.63 -29.63 -8.85
N ASP A 217 -14.57 -29.70 -7.52
CA ASP A 217 -15.06 -30.83 -6.71
C ASP A 217 -16.49 -30.63 -6.14
N ASP A 218 -17.09 -29.45 -6.33
CA ASP A 218 -18.49 -29.10 -5.99
C ASP A 218 -19.47 -29.28 -7.17
#